data_AF-A0A316W9S3-F1
#
_entry.id   AF-A0A316W9S3-F1
#
_cell.length_a   1.000
_cell.length_b   1.000
_cell.length_c   1.000
_cell.angle_alpha   90.00
_cell.angle_beta   90.00
_cell.angle_gamma   90.00
#
_symmetry.space_group_name_H-M   'P 1'
#
loop_
_entity.id
_entity.type
_entity.pdbx_description
1 polymer ?
#
loop_
_entity_poly.entity_id
_entity_poly.type
_entity_poly.pdbx_seq_one_letter_code
_entity_poly.pdbx_strand_id
1 'polypeptide(L)' 'MNYLGSKRRLSGFIYNVISNSVEQKLADCSFCDLFAGTGVVGNYFHDKVKSIIYNDREY' A
#
# COMPACT_ATOMS: atom_id res chain seq x y z
N MET A 1 12.26 9.73 -1.63
CA MET A 1 12.15 11.00 -0.89
C MET A 1 12.00 10.70 0.60
N ASN A 2 12.64 11.46 1.49
CA ASN A 2 12.38 11.35 2.92
C ASN A 2 11.06 12.07 3.23
N TYR A 3 10.15 11.42 3.95
CA TYR A 3 8.83 11.95 4.27
C TYR A 3 8.50 11.65 5.72
N LEU A 4 8.07 12.68 6.45
CA LEU A 4 7.74 12.54 7.87
C LEU A 4 6.53 11.61 8.00
N GLY A 5 6.62 10.65 8.93
CA GLY A 5 5.56 9.65 9.09
C GLY A 5 5.55 8.55 8.01
N SER A 6 6.57 8.46 7.16
CA SER A 6 6.74 7.37 6.19
C SER A 6 6.64 5.99 6.87
N LYS A 7 5.79 5.13 6.32
CA LYS A 7 5.53 3.77 6.85
C LYS A 7 6.49 2.72 6.30
N ARG A 8 7.64 3.11 5.72
CA ARG A 8 8.61 2.20 5.09
C ARG A 8 9.02 1.02 5.98
N ARG A 9 9.26 1.25 7.27
CA ARG A 9 9.63 0.18 8.22
C ARG A 9 8.47 -0.74 8.58
N LEU A 10 7.23 -0.28 8.39
CA LEU A 10 6.00 -1.01 8.71
C LEU A 10 5.36 -1.68 7.48
N SER A 11 5.87 -1.48 6.27
CA SER A 11 5.25 -2.02 5.05
C SER A 11 5.03 -3.53 5.10
N GLY A 12 5.98 -4.30 5.62
CA GLY A 12 5.82 -5.76 5.80
C GLY A 12 4.75 -6.13 6.83
N PHE A 13 4.65 -5.38 7.93
CA PHE A 13 3.58 -5.56 8.92
C PHE A 13 2.20 -5.27 8.30
N ILE A 14 2.07 -4.15 7.59
CA ILE A 14 0.82 -3.76 6.91
C ILE A 14 0.41 -4.82 5.89
N TYR A 15 1.36 -5.32 5.10
CA TYR A 15 1.11 -6.41 4.16
C TYR A 15 0.58 -7.67 4.84
N ASN A 16 1.20 -8.09 5.95
CA ASN A 16 0.74 -9.27 6.68
C ASN A 16 -0.67 -9.09 7.24
N VAL A 17 -0.98 -7.93 7.83
CA VAL A 17 -2.32 -7.66 8.36
C VAL A 17 -3.36 -7.72 7.25
N ILE A 18 -3.11 -7.05 6.12
CA ILE A 18 -4.06 -7.01 5.00
C ILE A 18 -4.22 -8.39 4.35
N SER A 19 -3.12 -9.09 4.07
CA SER A 19 -3.15 -10.43 3.45
C SER A 19 -3.92 -11.45 4.30
N ASN A 20 -3.90 -11.30 5.62
CA ASN A 20 -4.64 -12.17 6.53
C ASN A 20 -6.10 -11.71 6.79
N SER A 21 -6.45 -10.48 6.40
CA SER A 21 -7.79 -9.92 6.60
C SER A 21 -8.68 -10.05 5.36
N VAL A 22 -8.10 -10.35 4.20
CA VAL A 22 -8.81 -10.45 2.92
C VAL A 22 -8.89 -11.91 2.51
N GLU A 23 -10.10 -12.40 2.23
CA GLU A 23 -10.32 -13.80 1.80
C GLU A 23 -9.91 -14.04 0.34
N GLN A 24 -9.97 -13.00 -0.51
CA GLN A 24 -9.56 -13.09 -1.90
C GLN A 24 -8.03 -13.08 -2.05
N LYS A 25 -7.54 -13.68 -3.15
CA LYS A 25 -6.14 -13.54 -3.53
C LYS A 25 -5.86 -12.07 -3.85
N LEU A 26 -4.86 -11.48 -3.18
CA LEU A 26 -4.49 -10.08 -3.40
C LEU A 26 -4.21 -9.74 -4.88
N ALA A 27 -3.67 -10.70 -5.64
CA ALA A 27 -3.43 -10.57 -7.07
C ALA A 27 -4.68 -10.25 -7.91
N ASP A 28 -5.88 -10.53 -7.39
CA ASP A 28 -7.16 -10.22 -8.04
C ASP A 28 -7.78 -8.91 -7.52
N CYS A 29 -7.18 -8.29 -6.50
CA CYS A 29 -7.67 -7.09 -5.84
C CYS A 29 -6.96 -5.81 -6.32
N SER A 30 -7.64 -4.67 -6.21
CA SER A 30 -7.02 -3.34 -6.35
C SER A 30 -6.65 -2.81 -4.96
N PHE A 31 -5.42 -2.32 -4.78
CA PHE A 31 -4.99 -1.68 -3.54
C PHE A 31 -5.14 -0.15 -3.64
N CYS A 32 -5.82 0.46 -2.66
CA CYS A 32 -6.02 1.90 -2.60
C CYS A 32 -5.17 2.51 -1.47
N ASP A 33 -4.07 3.17 -1.84
CA ASP A 33 -3.24 3.95 -0.91
C ASP A 33 -3.80 5.37 -0.81
N LEU A 34 -4.81 5.56 0.06
CA LEU A 34 -5.62 6.79 0.12
C LEU A 34 -4.88 8.02 0.67
N PHE A 35 -3.76 7.80 1.36
CA PHE A 35 -2.92 8.82 1.98
C PHE A 35 -1.45 8.49 1.68
N ALA A 36 -1.14 8.45 0.38
CA ALA A 36 0.07 7.82 -0.13
C ALA A 36 1.36 8.50 0.34
N GLY A 37 1.36 9.83 0.53
CA GLY A 37 2.54 10.67 0.66
C GLY A 37 3.52 10.34 -0.47
N THR A 38 4.65 9.74 -0.11
CA THR A 38 5.65 9.23 -1.08
C THR A 38 5.27 7.93 -1.81
N GLY A 39 4.09 7.36 -1.58
CA GLY A 39 3.62 6.10 -2.15
C GLY A 39 4.35 4.85 -1.64
N VAL A 40 5.09 4.95 -0.52
CA VAL A 40 5.96 3.84 -0.05
C VAL A 40 5.17 2.59 0.35
N VAL A 41 3.90 2.76 0.78
CA VAL A 41 3.04 1.63 1.12
C VAL A 41 2.53 0.99 -0.16
N GLY A 42 1.86 1.72 -1.05
CA GLY A 42 1.40 1.18 -2.33
C GLY A 42 2.52 0.54 -3.15
N ASN A 43 3.71 1.14 -3.22
CA ASN A 43 4.86 0.55 -3.94
C ASN A 43 5.27 -0.81 -3.38
N TYR A 44 5.08 -1.06 -2.07
CA TYR A 44 5.33 -2.36 -1.48
C TYR A 44 4.35 -3.45 -1.99
N PHE A 45 3.17 -3.05 -2.45
CA PHE A 45 2.14 -3.94 -3.01
C PHE A 45 2.21 -4.08 -4.55
N HIS A 46 3.08 -3.34 -5.26
CA HIS A 46 3.09 -3.22 -6.73
C HIS A 46 3.07 -4.55 -7.50
N ASP A 47 3.80 -5.55 -7.02
CA ASP A 47 3.91 -6.89 -7.60
C ASP A 47 3.01 -7.93 -6.93
N LYS A 48 2.11 -7.50 -6.03
CA LYS A 48 1.28 -8.38 -5.17
C LYS A 48 -0.21 -8.20 -5.39
N VAL A 49 -0.62 -7.20 -6.16
CA VAL A 49 -2.02 -6.85 -6.42
C VAL A 49 -2.27 -6.58 -7.91
N LYS A 50 -3.53 -6.57 -8.33
CA LYS A 50 -3.92 -6.33 -9.73
C LYS A 50 -3.60 -4.91 -10.19
N SER A 51 -3.87 -3.93 -9.34
CA SER A 51 -3.62 -2.52 -9.61
C SER A 51 -3.50 -1.73 -8.31
N ILE A 52 -2.88 -0.55 -8.40
CA ILE A 52 -2.76 0.37 -7.28
C ILE A 52 -3.37 1.71 -7.66
N ILE A 53 -4.17 2.26 -6.75
CA ILE A 53 -4.68 3.63 -6.81
C ILE A 53 -3.99 4.40 -5.71
N TYR A 54 -3.30 5.48 -6.09
CA TYR A 54 -2.69 6.41 -5.15
C TYR A 54 -3.56 7.66 -5.05
N ASN A 55 -3.83 8.07 -3.83
CA ASN A 55 -4.43 9.36 -3.53
C ASN A 55 -3.60 10.03 -2.43
N ASP A 56 -3.38 11.33 -2.60
CA ASP A 56 -2.97 12.20 -1.51
C ASP A 56 -3.67 13.55 -1.70
N ARG A 57 -3.80 14.34 -0.63
CA ARG A 57 -4.37 15.68 -0.72
C ARG A 57 -3.33 16.70 -1.16
N GLU A 58 -2.04 16.41 -0.97
CA GLU A 58 -0.97 17.25 -1.49
C GLU A 58 -0.78 16.97 -3.00
N TYR A 59 -1.38 17.89 -3.79
CA TYR A 59 -1.61 17.92 -5.24
C TYR A 59 -2.85 17.17 -5.75
#